data_AF-Q1IXC1-F1
#
_entry.id   AF-Q1IXC1-F1
#
_cell.length_a   1.000
_cell.length_b   1.000
_cell.length_c   1.000
_cell.angle_alpha   90.00
_cell.angle_beta   90.00
_cell.angle_gamma   90.00
#
_symmetry.space_group_name_H-M   'P 1'
#
loop_
_entity.id
_entity.type
_entity.pdbx_description
1 polymer ?
#
loop_
_entity_poly.entity_id
_entity_poly.type
_entity_poly.pdbx_seq_one_letter_code
_entity_poly.pdbx_strand_id
1 'polypeptide(L)'
;MNVVVFDLETTGLSPERDAIVEIGALRVVDGRVVESERFETLVRPQNAAGEVVPIPWRAQRVHGISDAMVQDAPELGQVLPEFLDFVGRSAVAAHNIGFDSSFMRAAARRCGLVWAPPAEYCTVQLSRRAFPRERTHNLDVLAQRLGLSFAPGGRHRSLGDVQVTAEAFVRLMERLSVLG
;
A
#
# COMPACT_ATOMS: atom_id res chain seq x y z
N MET A 1 -7.03 6.32 17.52
CA MET A 1 -5.81 6.33 16.67
C MET A 1 -6.23 6.48 15.21
N ASN A 2 -5.59 7.37 14.44
CA ASN A 2 -5.89 7.60 13.02
C ASN A 2 -4.68 7.16 12.17
N VAL A 3 -4.89 6.14 11.31
CA VAL A 3 -3.85 5.55 10.47
C VAL A 3 -4.38 5.41 9.04
N VAL A 4 -3.57 5.73 8.04
CA VAL A 4 -3.83 5.38 6.65
C VAL A 4 -3.09 4.10 6.30
N VAL A 5 -3.84 3.05 5.97
CA VAL A 5 -3.29 1.80 5.49
C VAL A 5 -3.25 1.86 3.97
N PHE A 6 -2.11 1.58 3.35
CA PHE A 6 -1.96 1.66 1.90
C PHE A 6 -1.10 0.53 1.33
N ASP A 7 -1.21 0.33 0.03
CA ASP A 7 -0.47 -0.65 -0.76
C ASP A 7 -0.22 -0.10 -2.17
N LEU A 8 0.90 -0.49 -2.78
CA LEU A 8 1.30 -0.09 -4.10
C LEU A 8 1.55 -1.28 -5.01
N GLU A 9 0.99 -1.21 -6.22
CA GLU A 9 1.43 -2.05 -7.32
C GLU A 9 2.44 -1.29 -8.18
N THR A 10 3.48 -1.97 -8.65
CA THR A 10 4.65 -1.34 -9.28
C THR A 10 5.18 -2.15 -10.46
N THR A 11 5.93 -1.51 -11.35
CA THR A 11 6.57 -2.20 -12.49
C THR A 11 7.75 -3.08 -12.08
N GLY A 12 8.20 -3.02 -10.83
CA GLY A 12 9.36 -3.74 -10.31
C GLY A 12 9.68 -3.34 -8.86
N LEU A 13 10.88 -3.64 -8.38
CA LEU A 13 11.19 -3.55 -6.95
C LEU A 13 12.08 -2.37 -6.56
N SER A 14 12.53 -1.56 -7.52
CA SER A 14 13.47 -0.47 -7.30
C SER A 14 12.75 0.88 -7.33
N PRO A 15 12.60 1.60 -6.20
CA PRO A 15 11.91 2.89 -6.17
C PRO A 15 12.59 3.99 -7.01
N GLU A 16 13.86 3.77 -7.39
CA GLU A 16 14.64 4.67 -8.24
C GLU A 16 14.47 4.40 -9.74
N ARG A 17 14.08 3.18 -10.13
CA ARG A 17 14.01 2.75 -11.54
C ARG A 17 12.60 2.38 -11.99
N ASP A 18 11.82 1.81 -11.09
CA ASP A 18 10.49 1.29 -11.33
C ASP A 18 9.42 2.32 -10.97
N ALA A 19 8.26 2.19 -11.62
CA ALA A 19 7.14 3.11 -11.50
C ALA A 19 6.00 2.50 -10.69
N ILE A 20 5.21 3.35 -10.04
CA ILE A 20 3.94 2.99 -9.40
C ILE A 20 2.88 2.88 -10.50
N VAL A 21 2.06 1.83 -10.46
CA VAL A 21 0.96 1.58 -11.42
C VAL A 21 -0.41 1.56 -10.75
N GLU A 22 -0.49 1.40 -9.44
CA GLU A 22 -1.73 1.50 -8.67
C GLU A 22 -1.42 1.96 -7.25
N ILE A 23 -2.33 2.74 -6.67
CA ILE A 23 -2.31 3.13 -5.26
C ILE A 23 -3.68 2.82 -4.68
N GLY A 24 -3.68 2.02 -3.61
CA GLY A 24 -4.85 1.76 -2.79
C GLY A 24 -4.62 2.22 -1.36
N ALA A 25 -5.62 2.78 -0.71
CA ALA A 25 -5.57 3.13 0.70
C ALA A 25 -6.95 3.17 1.38
N LEU A 26 -6.95 2.90 2.69
CA LEU A 26 -8.10 2.99 3.58
C LEU A 26 -7.71 3.66 4.88
N ARG A 27 -8.65 4.41 5.47
CA ARG A 27 -8.47 4.95 6.82
C ARG A 27 -8.91 3.96 7.89
N VAL A 28 -8.09 3.86 8.94
CA VAL A 28 -8.45 3.26 10.22
C VAL A 28 -8.61 4.38 11.24
N VAL A 29 -9.81 4.52 11.80
CA VAL A 29 -10.16 5.51 12.83
C VAL A 29 -10.62 4.77 14.07
N ASP A 30 -9.92 5.02 15.19
CA ASP A 30 -10.23 4.45 16.50
C ASP A 30 -10.38 2.92 16.48
N GLY A 31 -9.42 2.27 15.80
CA GLY A 31 -9.37 0.82 15.69
C GLY A 31 -10.40 0.24 14.73
N ARG A 32 -11.06 1.05 13.89
CA ARG A 32 -12.05 0.58 12.93
C ARG A 32 -11.68 1.00 11.52
N VAL A 33 -11.80 0.10 10.56
CA VAL A 33 -11.67 0.41 9.14
C VAL A 33 -12.88 1.24 8.70
N VAL A 34 -12.63 2.35 8.02
CA VAL A 34 -13.67 3.25 7.50
C VAL A 34 -13.70 3.10 5.98
N GLU A 35 -14.50 2.15 5.48
CA GLU A 35 -14.58 1.83 4.04
C GLU A 35 -14.99 3.03 3.15
N SER A 36 -15.73 4.00 3.69
CA SER A 36 -16.09 5.22 2.97
C SER A 36 -14.93 6.20 2.81
N GLU A 37 -13.87 6.06 3.60
CA GLU A 37 -12.64 6.84 3.52
C GLU A 37 -11.55 6.02 2.81
N ARG A 38 -11.72 5.91 1.49
CA ARG A 38 -10.84 5.15 0.61
C ARG A 38 -10.22 6.02 -0.47
N PHE A 39 -9.01 5.65 -0.88
CA PHE A 39 -8.32 6.18 -2.05
C PHE A 39 -7.93 5.00 -2.93
N GLU A 40 -8.29 5.03 -4.21
CA GLU A 40 -7.93 3.97 -5.16
C GLU A 40 -7.77 4.60 -6.54
N THR A 41 -6.62 4.40 -7.16
CA THR A 41 -6.40 4.85 -8.53
C THR A 41 -5.31 4.05 -9.23
N LEU A 42 -5.51 3.82 -10.52
CA LEU A 42 -4.45 3.42 -11.43
C LEU A 42 -3.54 4.61 -11.73
N VAL A 43 -2.28 4.33 -12.02
CA VAL A 43 -1.29 5.34 -12.35
C VAL A 43 -0.62 4.96 -13.66
N ARG A 44 -0.49 5.92 -14.56
CA ARG A 44 0.29 5.72 -15.79
C ARG A 44 1.78 5.68 -15.42
N PRO A 45 2.47 4.54 -15.61
CA PRO A 45 3.85 4.39 -15.16
C PRO A 45 4.81 5.27 -15.96
N GLN A 46 5.60 6.08 -15.26
CA GLN A 46 6.63 6.94 -15.83
C GLN A 46 7.98 6.66 -15.18
N ASN A 47 9.06 6.70 -15.97
CA ASN A 47 10.41 6.68 -15.44
C ASN A 47 10.79 8.02 -14.78
N ALA A 48 12.02 8.11 -14.26
CA ALA A 48 12.52 9.32 -13.62
C ALA A 48 12.63 10.56 -14.55
N ALA A 49 12.61 10.37 -15.88
CA ALA A 49 12.60 11.43 -16.88
C ALA A 49 11.17 11.87 -17.27
N GLY A 50 10.13 11.24 -16.70
CA GLY A 50 8.73 11.53 -17.03
C GLY A 50 8.21 10.80 -18.27
N GLU A 51 9.01 9.89 -18.84
CA GLU A 51 8.61 9.13 -20.03
C GLU A 51 7.79 7.91 -19.61
N VAL A 52 6.70 7.63 -20.34
CA VAL A 52 5.87 6.45 -20.12
C VAL A 52 6.70 5.19 -20.36
N VAL A 53 6.65 4.25 -19.43
CA VAL A 53 7.35 2.96 -19.53
C VAL A 53 6.36 1.79 -19.54
N PRO A 54 6.63 0.72 -20.31
CA PRO A 54 5.74 -0.43 -20.33
C PRO A 54 5.79 -1.20 -19.01
N ILE A 55 4.68 -1.81 -18.62
CA ILE A 55 4.60 -2.70 -17.47
C ILE A 55 5.29 -4.03 -17.84
N PRO A 56 6.36 -4.45 -17.15
CA PRO A 56 7.02 -5.72 -17.43
C PRO A 56 6.07 -6.90 -17.18
N TRP A 57 6.12 -7.91 -18.05
CA TRP A 57 5.28 -9.13 -17.93
C TRP A 57 5.35 -9.79 -16.55
N ARG A 58 6.51 -9.72 -15.88
CA ARG A 58 6.69 -10.28 -14.53
C ARG A 58 5.83 -9.56 -13.49
N ALA A 59 5.71 -8.24 -13.59
CA ALA A 59 4.87 -7.42 -12.71
C ALA A 59 3.39 -7.63 -13.03
N GLN A 60 3.02 -7.55 -14.32
CA GLN A 60 1.65 -7.84 -14.79
C GLN A 60 1.16 -9.22 -14.34
N ARG A 61 2.03 -10.24 -14.29
CA ARG A 61 1.67 -11.57 -13.78
C ARG A 61 1.36 -11.64 -12.29
N VAL A 62 1.83 -10.68 -11.52
CA VAL A 62 1.53 -10.57 -10.10
C VAL A 62 0.20 -9.86 -9.93
N HIS A 63 0.11 -8.61 -10.42
CA HIS A 63 -1.02 -7.72 -10.12
C HIS A 63 -2.13 -7.66 -11.19
N GLY A 64 -1.95 -8.30 -12.33
CA GLY A 64 -2.93 -8.35 -13.42
C GLY A 64 -3.08 -7.05 -14.23
N ILE A 65 -2.57 -5.92 -13.73
CA ILE A 65 -2.60 -4.62 -14.43
C ILE A 65 -1.79 -4.68 -15.73
N SER A 66 -2.43 -4.34 -16.84
CA SER A 66 -1.84 -4.30 -18.19
C SER A 66 -1.63 -2.86 -18.67
N ASP A 67 -0.76 -2.67 -19.67
CA ASP A 67 -0.54 -1.36 -20.29
C ASP A 67 -1.85 -0.72 -20.80
N ALA A 68 -2.78 -1.54 -21.31
CA ALA A 68 -4.09 -1.07 -21.78
C ALA A 68 -4.96 -0.49 -20.64
N MET A 69 -4.83 -1.01 -19.41
CA MET A 69 -5.58 -0.52 -18.26
C MET A 69 -5.07 0.85 -17.78
N VAL A 70 -3.78 1.12 -17.95
CA VAL A 70 -3.14 2.37 -17.48
C VAL A 70 -2.95 3.39 -18.59
N GLN A 71 -3.31 3.05 -19.84
CA GLN A 71 -3.12 3.91 -21.01
C GLN A 71 -3.76 5.29 -20.83
N ASP A 72 -4.93 5.36 -20.19
CA ASP A 72 -5.67 6.61 -19.94
C ASP A 72 -5.65 7.02 -18.45
N ALA A 73 -4.92 6.29 -17.61
CA ALA A 73 -4.77 6.62 -16.20
C ALA A 73 -4.00 7.94 -16.01
N PRO A 74 -4.23 8.65 -14.88
CA PRO A 74 -3.49 9.86 -14.53
C PRO A 74 -2.00 9.58 -14.30
N GLU A 75 -1.18 10.61 -14.49
CA GLU A 75 0.24 10.55 -14.20
C GLU A 75 0.51 10.66 -12.70
N LEU A 76 1.64 10.11 -12.23
CA LEU A 76 1.97 10.12 -10.81
C LEU A 76 2.07 11.55 -10.23
N GLY A 77 2.51 12.52 -11.05
CA GLY A 77 2.57 13.93 -10.62
C GLY A 77 1.20 14.55 -10.32
N GLN A 78 0.12 14.01 -10.87
CA GLN A 78 -1.26 14.42 -10.59
C GLN A 78 -1.81 13.69 -9.36
N VAL A 79 -1.54 12.38 -9.28
CA VAL A 79 -2.05 11.50 -8.22
C VAL A 79 -1.37 11.74 -6.87
N LEU A 80 -0.07 12.01 -6.86
CA LEU A 80 0.72 12.05 -5.64
C LEU A 80 0.28 13.17 -4.67
N PRO A 81 0.03 14.43 -5.11
CA PRO A 81 -0.54 15.44 -4.23
C PRO A 81 -1.86 15.02 -3.58
N GLU A 82 -2.78 14.43 -4.35
CA GLU A 82 -4.07 13.96 -3.84
C GLU A 82 -3.90 12.85 -2.79
N PHE A 83 -2.98 11.92 -3.04
CA PHE A 83 -2.66 10.86 -2.08
C PHE A 83 -2.03 11.42 -0.79
N LEU A 84 -1.11 12.38 -0.91
CA LEU A 84 -0.50 13.04 0.25
C LEU A 84 -1.54 13.82 1.07
N ASP A 85 -2.49 14.48 0.42
CA ASP A 85 -3.60 15.15 1.09
C ASP A 85 -4.52 14.15 1.80
N PHE A 86 -4.79 13.00 1.18
CA PHE A 86 -5.52 11.90 1.81
C PHE A 86 -4.81 11.36 3.06
N VAL A 87 -3.48 11.19 3.00
CA VAL A 87 -2.66 10.81 4.17
C VAL A 87 -2.70 11.91 5.25
N GLY A 88 -2.59 13.18 4.84
CA GLY A 88 -2.63 14.33 5.72
C GLY A 88 -1.61 14.24 6.86
N ARG A 89 -2.10 14.32 8.10
CA ARG A 89 -1.26 14.23 9.33
C ARG A 89 -1.34 12.85 10.00
N SER A 90 -1.90 11.86 9.33
CA SER A 90 -2.06 10.52 9.89
C SER A 90 -0.76 9.73 9.83
N ALA A 91 -0.56 8.86 10.81
CA ALA A 91 0.42 7.79 10.66
C ALA A 91 0.01 6.87 9.50
N VAL A 92 0.95 6.10 8.97
CA VAL A 92 0.68 5.18 7.87
C VAL A 92 1.02 3.74 8.23
N ALA A 93 0.39 2.78 7.56
CA ALA A 93 0.70 1.37 7.71
C ALA A 93 0.64 0.64 6.36
N ALA A 94 1.45 -0.40 6.20
CA ALA A 94 1.40 -1.29 5.03
C ALA A 94 1.97 -2.67 5.36
N HIS A 95 1.70 -3.64 4.48
CA HIS A 95 2.26 -4.98 4.59
C HIS A 95 3.65 -5.03 3.97
N ASN A 96 4.69 -4.84 4.80
CA ASN A 96 6.07 -4.57 4.41
C ASN A 96 6.35 -3.10 4.03
N ILE A 97 5.85 -2.16 4.86
CA ILE A 97 5.94 -0.68 4.70
C ILE A 97 7.28 -0.10 4.22
N GLY A 98 8.40 -0.79 4.47
CA GLY A 98 9.71 -0.36 3.95
C GLY A 98 9.72 -0.28 2.42
N PHE A 99 8.99 -1.18 1.74
CA PHE A 99 8.79 -1.17 0.30
C PHE A 99 7.97 0.04 -0.13
N ASP A 100 6.72 0.14 0.32
CA ASP A 100 5.77 1.16 -0.12
C ASP A 100 6.25 2.57 0.19
N SER A 101 6.77 2.77 1.40
CA SER A 101 7.29 4.08 1.81
C SER A 101 8.59 4.44 1.08
N SER A 102 9.38 3.47 0.59
CA SER A 102 10.54 3.78 -0.25
C SER A 102 10.13 4.34 -1.62
N PHE A 103 9.07 3.79 -2.22
CA PHE A 103 8.47 4.32 -3.45
C PHE A 103 7.88 5.71 -3.23
N MET A 104 7.12 5.91 -2.14
CA MET A 104 6.56 7.22 -1.80
C MET A 104 7.63 8.29 -1.58
N ARG A 105 8.71 7.97 -0.86
CA ARG A 105 9.84 8.90 -0.66
C ARG A 105 10.51 9.27 -1.98
N ALA A 106 10.76 8.29 -2.85
CA ALA A 106 11.39 8.54 -4.14
C ALA A 106 10.47 9.37 -5.07
N ALA A 107 9.18 9.06 -5.10
CA ALA A 107 8.17 9.81 -5.85
C ALA A 107 8.04 11.25 -5.35
N ALA A 108 7.89 11.45 -4.04
CA ALA A 108 7.81 12.76 -3.43
C ALA A 108 9.03 13.61 -3.77
N ARG A 109 10.24 13.06 -3.64
CA ARG A 109 11.49 13.74 -4.01
C ARG A 109 11.50 14.17 -5.48
N ARG A 110 11.05 13.32 -6.41
CA ARG A 110 10.98 13.65 -7.85
C ARG A 110 9.99 14.77 -8.15
N CYS A 111 8.88 14.83 -7.43
CA CYS A 111 7.85 15.86 -7.61
C CYS A 111 8.09 17.13 -6.78
N GLY A 112 9.21 17.23 -6.04
CA GLY A 112 9.45 18.36 -5.13
C GLY A 112 8.50 18.41 -3.92
N LEU A 113 7.89 17.27 -3.57
CA LEU A 113 6.99 17.08 -2.44
C LEU A 113 7.72 16.39 -1.27
N VAL A 114 7.04 16.29 -0.13
CA VAL A 114 7.59 15.69 1.09
C VAL A 114 6.75 14.50 1.53
N TRP A 115 7.39 13.34 1.67
CA TRP A 115 6.81 12.20 2.39
C TRP A 115 7.31 12.21 3.84
N ALA A 116 6.45 12.60 4.78
CA ALA A 116 6.79 12.69 6.20
C ALA A 116 5.60 12.35 7.12
N PRO A 117 5.05 11.12 7.04
CA PRO A 117 4.07 10.69 8.03
C PRO A 117 4.71 10.68 9.44
N PRO A 118 3.95 10.99 10.51
CA PRO A 118 4.47 11.03 11.88
C PRO A 118 4.93 9.65 12.39
N ALA A 119 4.41 8.57 11.82
CA ALA A 119 4.84 7.20 12.09
C ALA A 119 4.54 6.29 10.90
N GLU A 120 5.37 5.27 10.72
CA GLU A 120 5.20 4.20 9.72
C GLU A 120 5.10 2.84 10.45
N TYR A 121 4.00 2.12 10.26
CA TYR A 121 3.76 0.81 10.87
C TYR A 121 3.89 -0.32 9.84
N CYS A 122 4.63 -1.37 10.20
CA CYS A 122 4.80 -2.54 9.36
C CYS A 122 4.00 -3.72 9.90
N THR A 123 2.97 -4.18 9.18
CA THR A 123 2.16 -5.32 9.65
C THR A 123 2.95 -6.63 9.69
N VAL A 124 4.01 -6.79 8.88
CA VAL A 124 4.95 -7.92 9.01
C VAL A 124 5.67 -7.89 10.36
N GLN A 125 6.15 -6.72 10.80
CA GLN A 125 6.83 -6.58 12.09
C GLN A 125 5.85 -6.77 13.25
N LEU A 126 4.64 -6.20 13.15
CA LEU A 126 3.58 -6.41 14.13
C LEU A 126 3.21 -7.89 14.22
N SER A 127 3.09 -8.58 13.08
CA SER A 127 2.82 -10.01 13.00
C SER A 127 3.91 -10.85 13.65
N ARG A 128 5.19 -10.53 13.44
CA ARG A 128 6.32 -11.19 14.12
C ARG A 128 6.28 -11.03 15.64
N ARG A 129 5.90 -9.85 16.14
CA ARG A 129 5.74 -9.60 17.57
C ARG A 129 4.54 -10.36 18.15
N ALA A 130 3.42 -10.35 17.45
CA ALA A 130 2.18 -11.00 17.86
C ALA A 130 2.24 -12.53 17.79
N PHE A 131 3.07 -13.07 16.90
CA PHE A 131 3.21 -14.50 16.62
C PHE A 131 4.70 -14.90 16.49
N PRO A 132 5.49 -14.85 17.58
CA PRO A 132 6.95 -14.99 17.52
C PRO A 132 7.46 -16.39 17.14
N ARG A 133 6.60 -17.42 17.17
CA ARG A 133 6.94 -18.80 16.81
C ARG A 133 6.66 -19.12 15.34
N GLU A 134 6.02 -18.21 14.62
CA GLU A 134 5.66 -18.41 13.22
C GLU A 134 6.83 -18.11 12.30
N ARG A 135 6.97 -18.90 11.23
CA ARG A 135 8.07 -18.72 10.27
C ARG A 135 7.73 -17.74 9.15
N THR A 136 6.46 -17.73 8.74
CA THR A 136 5.98 -16.95 7.58
C THR A 136 4.98 -15.89 8.02
N HIS A 137 5.14 -14.70 7.46
CA HIS A 137 4.33 -13.51 7.77
C HIS A 137 3.95 -12.73 6.50
N ASN A 138 3.89 -13.40 5.34
CA ASN A 138 3.31 -12.78 4.14
C ASN A 138 1.79 -12.58 4.34
N LEU A 139 1.17 -11.77 3.47
CA LEU A 139 -0.21 -11.34 3.66
C LEU A 139 -1.17 -12.52 3.62
N ASP A 140 -0.95 -13.49 2.73
CA ASP A 140 -1.78 -14.69 2.60
C ASP A 140 -1.81 -15.52 3.89
N VAL A 141 -0.64 -15.83 4.45
CA VAL A 141 -0.53 -16.60 5.71
C VAL A 141 -1.08 -15.80 6.88
N LEU A 142 -0.83 -14.49 6.91
CA LEU A 142 -1.36 -13.62 7.96
C LEU A 142 -2.89 -13.55 7.92
N ALA A 143 -3.47 -13.39 6.73
CA ALA A 143 -4.90 -13.37 6.52
C ALA A 143 -5.53 -14.67 7.00
N GLN A 144 -5.00 -15.82 6.57
CA GLN A 144 -5.47 -17.13 7.04
C GLN A 144 -5.39 -17.25 8.56
N ARG A 145 -4.24 -16.88 9.16
CA ARG A 145 -4.02 -16.96 10.61
C ARG A 145 -5.02 -16.11 11.39
N LEU A 146 -5.37 -14.95 10.86
CA LEU A 146 -6.32 -14.03 11.49
C LEU A 146 -7.77 -14.33 11.11
N GLY A 147 -8.06 -15.34 10.26
CA GLY A 147 -9.42 -15.61 9.80
C GLY A 147 -9.99 -14.51 8.90
N LEU A 148 -9.13 -13.88 8.10
CA LEU A 148 -9.47 -12.88 7.09
C LEU A 148 -9.54 -13.52 5.70
N SER A 149 -10.23 -12.88 4.77
CA SER A 149 -10.36 -13.36 3.39
C SER A 149 -10.31 -12.19 2.42
N PHE A 150 -9.71 -12.42 1.26
CA PHE A 150 -9.73 -11.47 0.15
C PHE A 150 -11.08 -11.56 -0.56
N ALA A 151 -11.59 -10.42 -1.03
CA ALA A 151 -12.70 -10.43 -1.98
C ALA A 151 -12.29 -11.19 -3.27
N PRO A 152 -13.23 -11.83 -3.99
CA PRO A 152 -12.92 -12.52 -5.24
C PRO A 152 -12.17 -11.61 -6.23
N GLY A 153 -10.97 -12.01 -6.63
CA GLY A 153 -10.10 -11.22 -7.53
C GLY A 153 -9.41 -10.01 -6.90
N GLY A 154 -9.51 -9.81 -5.58
CA GLY A 154 -8.90 -8.68 -4.88
C GLY A 154 -7.45 -8.88 -4.48
N ARG A 155 -6.94 -10.11 -4.46
CA ARG A 155 -5.54 -10.38 -4.14
C ARG A 155 -4.63 -9.88 -5.26
N HIS A 156 -3.55 -9.17 -4.90
CA HIS A 156 -2.66 -8.48 -5.85
C HIS A 156 -3.38 -7.37 -6.64
N ARG A 157 -4.36 -6.76 -6.00
CA ARG A 157 -4.90 -5.45 -6.35
C ARG A 157 -4.77 -4.61 -5.10
N SER A 158 -4.28 -3.39 -5.24
CA SER A 158 -3.91 -2.55 -4.09
C SER A 158 -5.06 -2.40 -3.10
N LEU A 159 -6.29 -2.08 -3.55
CA LEU A 159 -7.43 -1.95 -2.62
C LEU A 159 -7.79 -3.27 -1.93
N GLY A 160 -7.75 -4.40 -2.65
CA GLY A 160 -8.08 -5.71 -2.06
C GLY A 160 -7.04 -6.17 -1.03
N ASP A 161 -5.75 -5.90 -1.29
CA ASP A 161 -4.67 -6.13 -0.33
C ASP A 161 -4.76 -5.15 0.85
N VAL A 162 -5.14 -3.89 0.63
CA VAL A 162 -5.34 -2.87 1.68
C VAL A 162 -6.48 -3.24 2.61
N GLN A 163 -7.62 -3.72 2.11
CA GLN A 163 -8.75 -4.17 2.94
C GLN A 163 -8.30 -5.24 3.95
N VAL A 164 -7.60 -6.26 3.46
CA VAL A 164 -7.07 -7.33 4.33
C VAL A 164 -5.98 -6.80 5.26
N THR A 165 -5.10 -5.92 4.77
CA THR A 165 -4.02 -5.33 5.57
C THR A 165 -4.56 -4.43 6.69
N ALA A 166 -5.63 -3.68 6.45
CA ALA A 166 -6.22 -2.77 7.43
C ALA A 166 -6.89 -3.55 8.57
N GLU A 167 -7.67 -4.56 8.22
CA GLU A 167 -8.25 -5.49 9.20
C GLU A 167 -7.15 -6.25 9.97
N ALA A 168 -6.10 -6.71 9.28
CA ALA A 168 -4.97 -7.36 9.94
C ALA A 168 -4.23 -6.41 10.88
N PHE A 169 -4.04 -5.15 10.50
CA PHE A 169 -3.43 -4.11 11.33
C PHE A 169 -4.22 -3.91 12.62
N VAL A 170 -5.53 -3.74 12.54
CA VAL A 170 -6.40 -3.59 13.72
C VAL A 170 -6.25 -4.79 14.65
N ARG A 171 -6.44 -6.02 14.15
CA ARG A 171 -6.35 -7.25 14.97
C ARG A 171 -4.98 -7.44 15.62
N LEU A 172 -3.90 -7.08 14.92
CA LEU A 172 -2.55 -7.14 15.47
C LEU A 172 -2.35 -6.11 16.59
N MET A 173 -2.86 -4.89 16.42
CA MET A 173 -2.75 -3.82 17.41
C MET A 173 -3.57 -4.14 18.67
N GLU A 174 -4.77 -4.71 18.52
CA GLU A 174 -5.57 -5.23 19.64
C GLU A 174 -4.82 -6.33 20.40
N ARG A 175 -4.29 -7.32 19.67
CA ARG A 175 -3.56 -8.44 20.26
C ARG A 175 -2.30 -8.02 21.01
N LEU A 176 -1.64 -6.96 20.54
CA LEU A 176 -0.46 -6.38 21.19
C LEU A 176 -0.82 -5.39 22.32
N SER A 177 -2.11 -5.21 22.62
CA SER A 177 -2.62 -4.29 23.65
C SER A 177 -2.20 -2.82 23.41
N VAL A 178 -2.08 -2.42 22.15
CA VAL A 178 -1.66 -1.05 21.76
C VAL A 178 -2.87 -0.12 21.54
N LEU A 179 -4.08 -0.67 21.47
CA LEU A 179 -5.33 0.09 21.37
C LEU A 179 -6.06 0.26 22.72
N GLY A 180 -5.41 -0.10 23.83
CA GLY A 180 -5.91 0.05 25.19
C GLY A 180 -5.44 1.31 25.89
#